data_AF-A0A519N5W0-F1
#
_entry.id   AF-A0A519N5W0-F1
#
_cell.length_a   1.000
_cell.length_b   1.000
_cell.length_c   1.000
_cell.angle_alpha   90.00
_cell.angle_beta   90.00
_cell.angle_gamma   90.00
#
_symmetry.space_group_name_H-M   'P 1'
#
loop_
_entity.id
_entity.type
_entity.pdbx_description
1 polymer ?
#
loop_
_entity_poly.entity_id
_entity_poly.type
_entity_poly.pdbx_seq_one_letter_code
_entity_poly.pdbx_strand_id
1 'polypeptide(L)' 'MSVKSVAAIENFHAIGEKYLKGNYELKIVDVGVEREKAIEFQIVAIPTLIRTHPMPSKTIVGDLSDVQKVLNYLGIES' A
#
# COMPACT_ATOMS: atom_id res chain seq x y z
N MET A 1 9.80 6.54 11.35
CA MET A 1 9.01 6.55 10.10
C MET A 1 9.52 7.64 9.17
N SER A 2 9.70 7.36 7.87
CA SER A 2 10.23 8.33 6.89
C SER A 2 9.15 9.26 6.34
N VAL A 3 9.52 10.44 5.83
CA VAL A 3 8.58 11.38 5.18
C VAL A 3 7.81 10.72 4.04
N LYS A 4 8.49 9.89 3.23
CA LYS A 4 7.85 9.14 2.13
C LYS A 4 6.84 8.12 2.64
N SER A 5 7.11 7.46 3.78
CA SER A 5 6.20 6.51 4.39
C SER A 5 4.94 7.19 4.92
N VAL A 6 5.09 8.37 5.54
CA VAL A 6 3.94 9.17 6.00
C VAL A 6 3.07 9.58 4.81
N ALA A 7 3.67 10.11 3.75
CA ALA A 7 2.95 10.47 2.52
C ALA A 7 2.22 9.28 1.89
N ALA A 8 2.82 8.08 1.88
CA ALA A 8 2.17 6.87 1.40
C ALA A 8 0.90 6.52 2.17
N ILE A 9 0.95 6.62 3.49
CA ILE A 9 -0.20 6.35 4.38
C ILE A 9 -1.32 7.35 4.09
N GLU A 10 -1.01 8.65 4.07
CA GLU A 10 -1.98 9.72 3.82
C GLU A 10 -2.62 9.60 2.43
N ASN A 11 -1.82 9.37 1.39
CA ASN A 11 -2.31 9.20 0.02
C ASN A 11 -3.22 7.97 -0.09
N PHE A 12 -2.85 6.84 0.53
CA PHE A 12 -3.70 5.66 0.52
C PHE A 12 -5.00 5.86 1.29
N HIS A 13 -4.98 6.55 2.44
CA HIS A 13 -6.20 6.90 3.17
C HIS A 13 -7.17 7.70 2.28
N ALA A 14 -6.69 8.74 1.60
CA ALA A 14 -7.51 9.54 0.70
C ALA A 14 -8.11 8.70 -0.46
N ILE A 15 -7.34 7.76 -1.01
CA ILE A 15 -7.82 6.82 -2.03
C ILE A 15 -8.86 5.86 -1.44
N GLY A 16 -8.61 5.33 -0.24
CA GLY A 16 -9.50 4.41 0.46
C GLY A 16 -10.87 5.02 0.74
N GLU A 17 -10.90 6.24 1.26
CA GLU A 17 -12.14 6.97 1.54
C GLU A 17 -12.94 7.25 0.27
N LYS A 18 -12.26 7.70 -0.80
CA LYS A 18 -12.92 8.12 -2.04
C LYS A 18 -13.39 6.95 -2.91
N TYR A 19 -12.59 5.90 -3.02
CA TYR A 19 -12.79 4.85 -4.01
C TYR A 19 -13.14 3.49 -3.40
N LEU A 20 -12.61 3.16 -2.21
CA LEU A 20 -12.85 1.87 -1.57
C LEU A 20 -14.07 1.87 -0.64
N LYS A 21 -14.50 3.04 -0.16
CA LYS A 21 -15.72 3.22 0.65
C LYS A 21 -15.83 2.26 1.85
N GLY A 22 -14.71 2.01 2.52
CA GLY A 22 -14.63 1.08 3.66
C GLY A 22 -14.52 -0.40 3.29
N ASN A 23 -14.48 -0.75 2.00
CA ASN A 23 -14.25 -2.13 1.53
C ASN A 23 -12.75 -2.47 1.48
N TYR A 24 -12.03 -2.19 2.57
CA TYR A 24 -10.63 -2.55 2.73
C TYR A 24 -10.26 -2.61 4.21
N GLU A 25 -9.24 -3.40 4.52
CA GLU A 25 -8.53 -3.34 5.79
C GLU A 25 -7.09 -2.91 5.49
N LEU A 26 -6.58 -1.93 6.25
CA LEU A 26 -5.21 -1.45 6.12
C LEU A 26 -4.42 -1.77 7.38
N LYS A 27 -3.33 -2.53 7.21
CA LYS A 27 -2.34 -2.76 8.25
C LYS A 27 -1.04 -2.04 7.89
N ILE A 28 -0.61 -1.13 8.76
CA ILE A 28 0.69 -0.45 8.63
C ILE A 28 1.73 -1.26 9.39
N VAL A 29 2.83 -1.61 8.71
CA VAL A 29 3.95 -2.37 9.28
C VAL A 29 5.21 -1.54 9.21
N ASP A 30 5.87 -1.32 10.36
CA ASP A 30 7.20 -0.73 10.39
C ASP A 30 8.25 -1.85 10.26
N VAL A 31 8.77 -2.05 9.05
CA VAL A 31 9.77 -3.08 8.76
C VAL A 31 11.14 -2.83 9.42
N GLY A 32 11.37 -1.64 9.97
CA GLY A 32 12.53 -1.37 10.83
C GLY A 32 12.39 -2.01 12.22
N VAL A 33 11.15 -2.30 12.63
CA VAL A 33 10.80 -3.00 13.86
C VAL A 33 10.54 -4.49 13.56
N GLU A 34 9.60 -4.79 12.67
CA GLU A 34 9.20 -6.13 12.23
C GLU A 34 9.99 -6.56 10.97
N ARG A 35 11.30 -6.81 11.12
CA ARG A 35 12.20 -7.11 9.98
C ARG A 35 11.81 -8.39 9.23
N GLU A 36 11.26 -9.37 9.94
CA GLU A 36 10.80 -10.65 9.38
C GLU A 36 9.72 -10.47 8.32
N LYS A 37 8.87 -9.43 8.45
CA LYS A 37 7.83 -9.11 7.46
C LYS A 37 8.44 -8.66 6.13
N ALA A 38 9.56 -7.96 6.16
CA ALA A 38 10.26 -7.59 4.92
C ALA A 38 10.77 -8.83 4.17
N ILE A 39 11.24 -9.86 4.90
CA ILE A 39 11.72 -11.11 4.31
C ILE A 39 10.53 -11.94 3.78
N GLU A 40 9.48 -12.12 4.61
CA GLU A 40 8.27 -12.88 4.28
C GLU A 40 7.62 -12.37 2.98
N PHE A 41 7.53 -11.05 2.83
CA PHE A 41 6.91 -10.41 1.66
C PHE A 41 7.91 -9.95 0.59
N GLN A 42 9.19 -10.32 0.71
CA GLN A 42 10.25 -9.97 -0.23
C GLN A 42 10.34 -8.46 -0.54
N ILE A 43 10.18 -7.63 0.49
CA ILE A 43 10.19 -6.17 0.38
C ILE A 43 11.63 -5.68 0.22
N VAL A 44 11.96 -5.20 -0.98
CA VAL A 44 13.28 -4.66 -1.33
C VAL A 44 13.37 -3.13 -1.24
N ALA A 45 12.22 -2.45 -1.15
CA ALA A 45 12.13 -1.00 -1.12
C ALA A 45 11.00 -0.53 -0.19
N ILE A 46 11.14 0.67 0.36
CA ILE A 46 10.10 1.31 1.16
C ILE A 46 9.81 2.73 0.63
N PRO A 47 8.57 3.24 0.75
CA PRO A 47 7.36 2.52 1.18
C PRO A 47 6.82 1.55 0.11
N THR A 48 6.16 0.48 0.56
CA THR A 48 5.57 -0.57 -0.28
C THR A 48 4.17 -0.89 0.19
N LEU A 49 3.20 -0.90 -0.73
CA LEU A 49 1.83 -1.37 -0.51
C LEU A 49 1.68 -2.77 -1.10
N ILE A 50 1.12 -3.68 -0.30
CA ILE A 50 0.81 -5.05 -0.71
C ILE A 50 -0.68 -5.27 -0.56
N ARG A 51 -1.36 -5.50 -1.67
CA ARG A 51 -2.75 -5.93 -1.70
C ARG A 51 -2.79 -7.44 -1.58
N THR A 52 -3.22 -7.94 -0.43
CA THR A 52 -3.29 -9.39 -0.15
C THR A 52 -4.55 -10.05 -0.71
N HIS A 53 -5.65 -9.28 -0.87
CA HIS A 53 -6.91 -9.80 -1.40
C HIS A 53 -7.59 -8.81 -2.37
N PRO A 54 -8.38 -9.35 -3.33
CA PRO A 54 -8.46 -10.75 -3.74
C PRO A 54 -7.13 -11.26 -4.33
N MET A 55 -6.94 -12.58 -4.33
CA MET A 55 -5.76 -13.19 -4.95
C MET A 55 -5.76 -12.99 -6.49
N PRO A 56 -4.58 -12.96 -7.14
CA PRO A 56 -3.25 -13.01 -6.54
C PRO A 56 -2.89 -11.70 -5.84
N SER A 57 -2.02 -11.80 -4.84
CA SER A 57 -1.45 -10.61 -4.20
C SER A 57 -0.65 -9.81 -5.22
N LYS A 58 -0.73 -8.48 -5.11
CA LYS A 58 0.09 -7.57 -5.93
C LYS A 58 0.91 -6.68 -5.01
N THR A 59 2.01 -6.12 -5.51
CA THR A 59 2.85 -5.16 -4.79
C THR A 59 3.09 -3.90 -5.62
N ILE A 60 3.04 -2.72 -4.98
CA ILE A 60 3.42 -1.44 -5.57
C ILE A 60 4.36 -0.68 -4.63
N VAL A 61 5.41 -0.09 -5.18
CA VAL A 61 6.43 0.67 -4.45
C VAL A 61 6.23 2.16 -4.71
N GLY A 62 6.38 2.98 -3.67
CA GLY A 62 6.34 4.44 -3.75
C GLY A 62 5.33 5.04 -2.78
N ASP A 63 5.28 6.38 -2.78
CA ASP A 63 4.43 7.17 -1.87
C ASP A 63 2.95 7.23 -2.28
N LEU A 64 2.54 6.43 -3.28
CA LEU A 64 1.15 6.29 -3.71
C LEU A 64 0.46 7.59 -4.17
N SER A 65 1.24 8.61 -4.54
CA SER A 65 0.72 9.90 -5.03
C SER A 65 0.03 9.83 -6.40
N ASP A 66 0.40 8.86 -7.25
CA ASP A 66 -0.27 8.60 -8.52
C ASP A 66 -1.54 7.76 -8.31
N VAL A 67 -2.65 8.45 -8.08
CA VAL A 67 -3.97 7.84 -7.80
C VAL A 67 -4.38 6.86 -8.89
N GLN A 68 -4.21 7.22 -10.17
CA GLN A 68 -4.64 6.37 -11.28
C GLN A 68 -3.84 5.06 -11.32
N LYS A 69 -2.53 5.15 -11.12
CA LYS A 69 -1.68 3.96 -11.01
C LYS A 69 -2.08 3.07 -9.83
N VAL A 70 -2.43 3.66 -8.69
CA VAL A 70 -2.88 2.91 -7.51
C VAL A 70 -4.23 2.21 -7.77
N LEU A 71 -5.20 2.89 -8.40
CA LEU A 71 -6.50 2.29 -8.72
C LEU A 71 -6.38 1.12 -9.69
N ASN A 72 -5.60 1.30 -10.77
CA ASN A 72 -5.29 0.22 -11.72
C ASN A 72 -4.63 -0.97 -11.03
N TYR A 73 -3.71 -0.69 -10.09
CA TYR A 73 -3.07 -1.71 -9.28
C TYR A 73 -4.07 -2.46 -8.38
N LEU A 74 -5.01 -1.75 -7.75
CA LEU A 74 -6.07 -2.33 -6.92
C LEU A 74 -7.12 -3.11 -7.73
N GLY A 75 -7.14 -2.95 -9.05
CA GLY A 75 -8.13 -3.57 -9.94
C GLY A 75 -9.46 -2.83 -9.94
N ILE A 76 -9.42 -1.53 -9.68
CA ILE A 76 -10.59 -0.65 -9.72
C ILE A 76 -10.49 0.09 -11.03
N GLU A 77 -11.31 -0.32 -11.99
CA GLU A 77 -11.50 0.41 -13.23
C GLU A 77 -12.24 1.71 -12.92
N SER A 78 -11.66 2.83 -13.35
CA SER A 78 -12.32 4.14 -13.39
C SER A 78 -13.00 4.37 -14.73
#